data_AF-A0A0M9E701-F1
#
_entry.id   AF-A0A0M9E701-F1
#
_cell.length_a   1.000
_cell.length_b   1.000
_cell.length_c   1.000
_cell.angle_alpha   90.00
_cell.angle_beta   90.00
_cell.angle_gamma   90.00
#
_symmetry.space_group_name_H-M   'P 1'
#
loop_
_entity.id
_entity.type
_entity.pdbx_description
1 polymer ?
#
loop_
_entity_poly.entity_id
_entity_poly.type
_entity_poly.pdbx_seq_one_letter_code
_entity_poly.pdbx_strand_id
1 'polypeptide(L)'
;MISNVNDAPTVTNVIPDQSTNEDIAYSFTFASDTFTDADPGDSLTYTATLIDGSALPSWLSFTGSTRNFGGTPLNSDVGTITIT
;
A
#
# COMPACT_ATOMS: atom_id res chain seq x y z
N MET A 1 20.90 8.03 -30.96
CA MET A 1 20.75 7.82 -29.51
C MET A 1 19.28 7.62 -29.24
N ILE A 2 18.87 6.49 -28.66
CA ILE A 2 17.49 6.29 -28.21
C ILE A 2 17.43 7.02 -26.86
N SER A 3 16.49 7.94 -26.69
CA SER A 3 16.22 8.59 -25.40
C SER A 3 15.62 7.53 -24.48
N ASN A 4 16.29 7.17 -23.39
CA ASN A 4 15.61 6.47 -22.30
C ASN A 4 14.70 7.51 -21.61
N VAL A 5 13.40 7.32 -21.72
CA VAL A 5 12.41 8.11 -20.98
C VAL A 5 12.07 7.30 -19.73
N ASN A 6 11.96 7.96 -18.58
CA ASN A 6 11.52 7.32 -17.34
C ASN A 6 10.12 6.74 -17.52
N ASP A 7 9.97 5.45 -17.27
CA ASP A 7 8.73 4.70 -17.24
C ASP A 7 8.13 4.77 -15.82
N ALA A 8 6.81 4.63 -15.71
CA ALA A 8 6.15 4.59 -14.40
C ALA A 8 6.18 3.17 -13.83
N PRO A 9 6.22 3.00 -12.49
CA PRO A 9 6.04 1.69 -11.87
C PRO A 9 4.73 1.03 -12.27
N THR A 10 4.74 -0.30 -12.40
CA THR A 10 3.58 -1.12 -12.76
C THR A 10 3.30 -2.18 -11.69
N VAL A 11 2.05 -2.65 -11.62
CA VAL A 11 1.66 -3.77 -10.75
C VAL A 11 2.00 -5.08 -11.44
N THR A 12 2.84 -5.90 -10.80
CA THR A 12 3.17 -7.26 -11.26
C THR A 12 2.36 -8.32 -10.52
N ASN A 13 2.21 -8.18 -9.19
CA ASN A 13 1.41 -9.09 -8.38
C ASN A 13 0.33 -8.30 -7.63
N VAL A 14 -0.94 -8.57 -7.93
CA VAL A 14 -2.07 -7.88 -7.29
C VAL A 14 -2.13 -8.21 -5.80
N ILE A 15 -2.46 -7.20 -4.99
CA ILE A 15 -2.74 -7.36 -3.57
C ILE A 15 -4.21 -7.80 -3.44
N PRO A 16 -4.52 -8.98 -2.87
CA PRO A 16 -5.90 -9.38 -2.60
C PRO A 16 -6.52 -8.53 -1.49
N ASP A 17 -7.86 -8.44 -1.48
CA ASP A 17 -8.60 -7.78 -0.40
C ASP A 17 -8.22 -8.37 0.97
N GLN A 18 -8.13 -7.49 1.95
CA GLN A 18 -7.76 -7.83 3.32
C GLN A 18 -8.97 -7.63 4.25
N SER A 19 -9.06 -8.44 5.31
CA SER A 19 -10.09 -8.32 6.33
C SER A 19 -9.49 -8.51 7.72
N THR A 20 -9.98 -7.77 8.69
CA THR A 20 -9.66 -7.94 10.12
C THR A 20 -10.91 -7.67 10.95
N ASN A 21 -10.99 -8.24 12.14
CA ASN A 21 -12.05 -7.91 13.10
C ASN A 21 -11.70 -6.64 13.87
N GLU A 22 -12.71 -5.93 14.37
CA GLU A 22 -12.54 -4.89 15.38
C GLU A 22 -11.82 -5.45 16.64
N ASP A 23 -11.09 -4.58 17.32
CA ASP A 23 -10.29 -4.86 18.52
C ASP A 23 -9.16 -5.90 18.33
N ILE A 24 -8.89 -6.32 17.09
CA ILE A 24 -7.80 -7.23 16.75
C ILE A 24 -6.65 -6.48 16.09
N ALA A 25 -5.44 -6.71 16.59
CA ALA A 25 -4.22 -6.18 15.98
C ALA A 25 -4.06 -6.72 14.55
N TYR A 26 -3.99 -5.81 13.61
CA TYR A 26 -3.78 -6.04 12.19
C TYR A 26 -2.33 -5.74 11.82
N SER A 27 -1.73 -6.65 11.05
CA SER A 27 -0.44 -6.44 10.41
C SER A 27 -0.41 -7.17 9.08
N PHE A 28 -0.15 -6.44 8.00
CA PHE A 28 -0.09 -6.97 6.66
C PHE A 28 1.08 -6.34 5.90
N THR A 29 1.95 -7.17 5.35
CA THR A 29 3.07 -6.73 4.52
C THR A 29 2.89 -7.27 3.12
N PHE A 30 2.79 -6.38 2.12
CA PHE A 30 2.75 -6.83 0.74
C PHE A 30 4.14 -7.22 0.23
N ALA A 31 4.16 -8.12 -0.76
CA ALA A 31 5.38 -8.72 -1.27
C ALA A 31 6.26 -7.68 -1.98
N SER A 32 7.58 -7.89 -1.98
CA SER A 32 8.51 -6.95 -2.62
C SER A 32 8.39 -6.92 -4.14
N ASP A 33 7.76 -7.93 -4.74
CA ASP A 33 7.51 -8.07 -6.18
C ASP A 33 6.09 -7.65 -6.57
N THR A 34 5.35 -6.96 -5.69
CA THR A 34 4.03 -6.38 -6.03
C THR A 34 4.13 -5.33 -7.13
N PHE A 35 5.13 -4.45 -7.05
CA PHE A 35 5.36 -3.38 -8.02
C PHE A 35 6.75 -3.51 -8.64
N THR A 36 6.86 -3.16 -9.91
CA THR A 36 8.14 -3.18 -10.65
C THR A 36 8.30 -1.93 -11.48
N ASP A 37 9.50 -1.39 -11.49
CA ASP A 37 9.93 -0.33 -12.39
C ASP A 37 10.81 -0.93 -13.50
N ALA A 38 10.67 -0.43 -14.73
CA ALA A 38 11.42 -0.93 -15.88
C ALA A 38 12.80 -0.28 -16.01
N ASP A 39 13.02 0.87 -15.37
CA ASP A 39 14.25 1.63 -15.45
C ASP A 39 15.33 1.09 -14.50
N PRO A 40 16.47 0.59 -15.02
CA PRO A 40 17.52 0.04 -14.19
C PRO A 40 18.18 1.10 -13.30
N GLY A 41 18.17 0.88 -11.98
CA GLY A 41 18.78 1.76 -11.00
C GLY A 41 17.78 2.62 -10.23
N ASP A 42 16.53 2.66 -10.67
CA ASP A 42 15.46 3.34 -9.96
C ASP A 42 15.02 2.57 -8.72
N SER A 43 14.53 3.32 -7.73
CA SER A 43 14.07 2.79 -6.45
C SER A 43 12.61 3.16 -6.23
N LEU A 44 11.81 2.18 -5.83
CA LEU A 44 10.40 2.39 -5.52
C LEU A 44 10.24 3.03 -4.13
N THR A 45 9.46 4.09 -4.08
CA THR A 45 8.96 4.69 -2.83
C THR A 45 7.48 4.43 -2.72
N TYR A 46 7.04 3.96 -1.55
CA TYR A 46 5.64 3.61 -1.30
C TYR A 46 4.99 4.59 -0.34
N THR A 47 3.80 5.04 -0.71
CA THR A 47 2.86 5.77 0.14
C THR A 47 1.50 5.11 0.05
N ALA A 48 0.61 5.41 0.98
CA ALA A 48 -0.76 4.92 0.95
C ALA A 48 -1.74 6.01 1.39
N THR A 49 -2.82 6.16 0.65
CA THR A 49 -3.96 7.04 0.96
C THR A 49 -5.26 6.28 0.77
N LEU A 50 -6.38 6.83 1.24
CA LEU A 50 -7.68 6.37 0.77
C LEU A 50 -7.85 6.67 -0.72
N ILE A 51 -8.75 5.97 -1.40
CA ILE A 51 -9.02 6.09 -2.84
C ILE A 51 -9.41 7.51 -3.29
N ASP A 52 -9.92 8.33 -2.37
CA ASP A 52 -10.26 9.72 -2.60
C ASP A 52 -9.08 10.69 -2.35
N GLY A 53 -7.90 10.17 -2.03
CA GLY A 53 -6.69 10.91 -1.71
C GLY A 53 -6.62 11.43 -0.27
N SER A 54 -7.61 11.13 0.58
CA SER A 54 -7.55 11.49 1.99
C SER A 54 -6.59 10.60 2.76
N ALA A 55 -6.16 11.07 3.94
CA ALA A 55 -5.27 10.32 4.81
C ALA A 55 -5.93 9.00 5.27
N LEU A 56 -5.11 8.00 5.57
CA LEU A 56 -5.60 6.76 6.18
C LEU A 56 -6.35 7.06 7.50
N PRO A 57 -7.39 6.28 7.83
CA PRO A 57 -8.07 6.37 9.11
C PRO A 57 -7.07 6.23 10.27
N SER A 58 -7.35 6.87 11.40
CA SER A 58 -6.41 6.91 12.54
C SER A 58 -6.02 5.55 13.09
N TRP A 59 -6.83 4.52 12.87
CA TRP A 59 -6.54 3.15 13.30
C TRP A 59 -5.51 2.43 12.42
N LEU A 60 -5.27 2.90 11.18
CA LEU A 60 -4.42 2.25 10.19
C LEU A 60 -3.22 3.14 9.81
N SER A 61 -2.03 2.57 9.93
CA SER A 61 -0.77 3.21 9.52
C SER A 61 -0.09 2.41 8.42
N PHE A 62 0.68 3.09 7.57
CA PHE A 62 1.50 2.47 6.55
C PHE A 62 2.97 2.89 6.67
N THR A 63 3.86 1.91 6.68
CA THR A 63 5.31 2.11 6.67
C THR A 63 5.88 1.68 5.32
N GLY A 64 6.15 2.65 4.44
CA GLY A 64 6.59 2.40 3.07
C GLY A 64 7.90 1.61 2.95
N SER A 65 8.86 1.84 3.84
CA SER A 65 10.16 1.14 3.83
C SER A 65 10.04 -0.37 4.09
N THR A 66 9.00 -0.78 4.82
CA THR A 66 8.74 -2.19 5.15
C THR A 66 7.54 -2.76 4.39
N ARG A 67 6.82 -1.94 3.60
CA ARG A 67 5.56 -2.29 2.90
C ARG A 67 4.48 -2.79 3.85
N ASN A 68 4.52 -2.35 5.10
CA ASN A 68 3.66 -2.87 6.15
C ASN A 68 2.51 -1.90 6.46
N PHE A 69 1.30 -2.42 6.42
CA PHE A 69 0.13 -1.86 7.05
C PHE A 69 -0.01 -2.42 8.46
N GLY A 70 -0.27 -1.55 9.44
CA GLY A 70 -0.42 -1.95 10.83
C GLY A 70 -1.43 -1.08 11.57
N GLY A 71 -2.21 -1.68 12.47
CA GLY A 71 -3.29 -0.99 13.15
C GLY A 71 -4.16 -1.87 14.03
N THR A 72 -5.14 -1.28 14.71
CA THR A 72 -6.22 -2.00 15.42
C THR A 72 -7.51 -1.21 15.23
N PRO A 73 -8.44 -1.66 14.37
CA PRO A 73 -9.71 -0.96 14.17
C PRO A 73 -10.58 -1.06 15.42
N LEU A 74 -11.29 0.03 15.73
CA LEU A 74 -12.29 0.07 16.79
C LEU A 74 -13.68 -0.16 16.21
N ASN A 75 -14.69 -0.25 17.08
CA ASN A 75 -16.09 -0.36 16.66
C ASN A 75 -16.55 0.77 15.73
N SER A 76 -15.97 1.98 15.84
CA SER A 76 -16.27 3.10 14.92
C SER A 76 -15.74 2.90 13.50
N ASP A 77 -14.82 1.96 13.31
CA ASP A 77 -14.07 1.74 12.08
C ASP A 77 -14.62 0.55 11.27
N VAL A 78 -15.65 -0.13 11.77
CA VAL A 78 -16.30 -1.25 11.08
C VAL A 78 -16.87 -0.77 9.74
N GLY A 79 -16.36 -1.34 8.66
CA GLY A 79 -16.75 -1.00 7.30
C GLY A 79 -15.72 -1.44 6.27
N THR A 80 -15.86 -0.94 5.06
CA THR A 80 -14.90 -1.15 3.97
C THR A 80 -14.22 0.16 3.63
N ILE A 81 -12.89 0.13 3.53
CA ILE A 81 -12.07 1.23 3.00
C ILE A 81 -11.36 0.75 1.74
N THR A 82 -11.09 1.68 0.81
CA THR A 82 -10.30 1.42 -0.39
C THR A 82 -9.06 2.28 -0.36
N ILE A 83 -7.89 1.68 -0.62
CA ILE A 83 -6.56 2.29 -0.49
C ILE A 83 -5.87 2.34 -1.86
N THR A 84 -5.07 3.38 -2.10
CA THR A 84 -4.18 3.54 -3.26
C THR A 84 -2.74 3.74 -2.81
#